data_AF-A0A2E4J3W2-F1
#
_entry.id   AF-A0A2E4J3W2-F1
#
_cell.length_a   1.000
_cell.length_b   1.000
_cell.length_c   1.000
_cell.angle_alpha   90.00
_cell.angle_beta   90.00
_cell.angle_gamma   90.00
#
_symmetry.space_group_name_H-M   'P 1'
#
loop_
_entity.id
_entity.type
_entity.pdbx_description
1 polymer ?
#
loop_
_entity_poly.entity_id
_entity_poly.type
_entity_poly.pdbx_seq_one_letter_code
_entity_poly.pdbx_strand_id
1 'polypeptide(L)'
;MKKLSRLFVLFVLIGFVPFASAKEANPVFGSYEAIVYDHDILQGVQVDGEGNVFIMFQTDKTDTQLVLRISMMKGAQYRDWYIGGTDFVSQANTGRAANVWTDRVQTVSNYIEYWADGKLFLHLKKIKG
;
A
#
# COMPACT_ATOMS: atom_id res chain seq x y z
N MET A 1 -43.76 -27.50 -57.58
CA MET A 1 -42.36 -28.00 -57.58
C MET A 1 -41.50 -27.06 -56.75
N LYS A 2 -40.71 -27.62 -55.84
CA LYS A 2 -39.81 -26.95 -54.88
C LYS A 2 -38.69 -26.17 -55.60
N LYS A 3 -38.25 -25.05 -55.03
CA LYS A 3 -36.84 -24.84 -54.63
C LYS A 3 -36.67 -23.62 -53.71
N LEU A 4 -36.17 -23.91 -52.51
CA LEU A 4 -35.68 -23.02 -51.44
C LEU A 4 -34.70 -21.96 -51.98
N SER A 5 -34.86 -20.68 -51.61
CA SER A 5 -34.25 -20.01 -50.45
C SER A 5 -32.71 -19.99 -50.44
N ARG A 6 -32.15 -18.78 -50.54
CA ARG A 6 -30.79 -18.47 -50.06
C ARG A 6 -30.86 -17.17 -49.25
N LEU A 7 -31.14 -17.35 -47.96
CA LEU A 7 -30.94 -16.35 -46.92
C LEU A 7 -29.42 -16.23 -46.70
N PHE A 8 -28.84 -15.08 -46.99
CA PHE A 8 -27.45 -14.77 -46.69
C PHE A 8 -27.40 -14.25 -45.24
N VAL A 9 -27.10 -15.11 -44.28
CA VAL A 9 -26.86 -14.70 -42.89
C VAL A 9 -25.38 -14.33 -42.77
N LEU A 10 -25.10 -13.03 -42.71
CA LEU A 10 -23.78 -12.51 -42.40
C LEU A 10 -23.58 -12.56 -40.88
N PHE A 11 -22.85 -13.54 -40.38
CA PHE A 11 -22.39 -13.58 -38.98
C PHE A 11 -21.29 -12.53 -38.81
N VAL A 12 -21.64 -11.36 -38.24
CA VAL A 12 -20.65 -10.43 -37.71
C VAL A 12 -20.18 -10.98 -36.37
N LEU A 13 -19.04 -11.67 -36.40
CA LEU A 13 -18.28 -12.06 -35.21
C LEU A 13 -17.68 -10.79 -34.60
N ILE A 14 -18.42 -10.15 -33.68
CA ILE A 14 -17.86 -9.14 -32.78
C ILE A 14 -16.96 -9.91 -31.80
N GLY A 15 -15.67 -9.97 -32.11
CA GLY A 15 -14.65 -10.49 -31.20
C GLY A 15 -14.63 -9.65 -29.94
N PHE A 16 -15.17 -10.20 -28.85
CA PHE A 16 -15.00 -9.65 -27.50
C PHE A 16 -13.53 -9.87 -27.13
N VAL A 17 -12.66 -8.89 -27.37
CA VAL A 17 -11.28 -8.93 -26.88
C VAL A 17 -11.36 -8.62 -25.39
N PRO A 18 -11.08 -9.57 -24.47
CA PRO A 18 -11.00 -9.23 -23.06
C PRO A 18 -9.82 -8.26 -22.91
N PHE A 19 -10.10 -7.01 -22.56
CA PHE A 19 -9.10 -6.11 -22.01
C PHE A 19 -8.66 -6.74 -20.69
N ALA A 20 -7.59 -7.53 -20.75
CA ALA A 20 -6.88 -7.95 -19.56
C ALA A 20 -6.35 -6.66 -18.91
N SER A 21 -7.02 -6.21 -17.85
CA SER A 21 -6.53 -5.09 -17.05
C SER A 21 -5.19 -5.51 -16.47
N ALA A 22 -4.10 -4.93 -16.98
CA ALA A 22 -2.78 -5.14 -16.40
C ALA A 22 -2.85 -4.66 -14.96
N LYS A 23 -2.55 -5.55 -14.00
CA LYS A 23 -2.47 -5.16 -12.59
C LYS A 23 -1.44 -4.04 -12.49
N GLU A 24 -1.88 -2.85 -12.08
CA GLU A 24 -0.97 -1.73 -11.85
C GLU A 24 0.14 -2.19 -10.89
N ALA A 25 1.38 -1.87 -11.25
CA ALA A 25 2.51 -2.19 -10.41
C ALA A 25 2.37 -1.43 -9.08
N ASN A 26 2.75 -2.07 -7.98
CA ASN A 26 2.73 -1.43 -6.67
C ASN A 26 3.67 -0.22 -6.66
N PRO A 27 3.30 0.89 -5.96
CA PRO A 27 4.19 2.02 -5.78
C PRO A 27 5.52 1.62 -5.12
N VAL A 28 6.62 2.21 -5.58
CA VAL A 28 7.97 1.97 -5.05
C VAL A 28 8.53 3.27 -4.47
N PHE A 29 9.03 3.19 -3.24
CA PHE A 29 9.64 4.29 -2.50
C PHE A 29 11.04 3.87 -2.04
N GLY A 30 12.07 4.34 -2.73
CA GLY A 30 13.46 3.98 -2.43
C GLY A 30 13.68 2.46 -2.41
N SER A 31 14.03 1.92 -1.24
CA SER A 31 14.27 0.49 -1.00
C SER A 31 13.02 -0.33 -0.67
N TYR A 32 11.81 0.27 -0.73
CA TYR A 32 10.56 -0.37 -0.38
C TYR A 32 9.52 -0.35 -1.52
N GLU A 33 8.72 -1.41 -1.57
CA GLU A 33 7.50 -1.54 -2.39
C GLU A 33 6.28 -1.50 -1.46
N ALA A 34 5.26 -0.72 -1.78
CA ALA A 34 4.02 -0.65 -1.02
C ALA A 34 3.01 -1.69 -1.52
N ILE A 35 2.87 -2.79 -0.80
CA ILE A 35 1.89 -3.85 -1.13
C ILE A 35 0.47 -3.53 -0.64
N VAL A 36 0.35 -2.54 0.25
CA VAL A 36 -0.90 -1.84 0.62
C VAL A 36 -0.56 -0.36 0.68
N TYR A 37 -1.40 0.48 0.07
CA TYR A 37 -1.29 1.94 0.12
C TYR A 37 -2.69 2.55 0.08
N ASP A 38 -3.10 3.20 1.17
CA ASP A 38 -4.40 3.89 1.28
C ASP A 38 -4.23 5.40 1.02
N HIS A 39 -4.64 5.84 -0.17
CA HIS A 39 -4.59 7.24 -0.58
C HIS A 39 -5.55 8.14 0.21
N ASP A 40 -6.57 7.58 0.88
CA ASP A 40 -7.50 8.35 1.71
C ASP A 40 -6.89 8.71 3.07
N ILE A 41 -5.78 8.06 3.44
CA ILE A 41 -5.03 8.31 4.69
C ILE A 41 -3.70 9.03 4.41
N LEU A 42 -3.02 8.68 3.32
CA LEU A 42 -1.68 9.17 3.00
C LEU A 42 -1.63 10.09 1.79
N GLN A 43 -0.93 11.21 1.94
CA GLN A 43 -0.45 12.03 0.83
C GLN A 43 0.80 11.44 0.19
N GLY A 44 1.66 10.81 0.99
CA GLY A 44 2.98 10.42 0.50
C GLY A 44 3.74 9.49 1.44
N VAL A 45 4.72 8.80 0.85
CA VAL A 45 5.74 8.02 1.54
C VAL A 45 7.10 8.42 0.94
N GLN A 46 8.06 8.69 1.80
CA GLN A 46 9.44 9.00 1.41
C GLN A 46 10.39 8.02 2.11
N VAL A 47 11.43 7.61 1.38
CA VAL A 47 12.52 6.79 1.90
C VAL A 47 13.84 7.47 1.58
N ASP A 48 14.66 7.71 2.59
CA ASP A 48 15.97 8.33 2.39
C ASP A 48 17.05 7.30 1.95
N GLY A 49 18.28 7.78 1.75
CA GLY A 49 19.40 6.93 1.31
C GLY A 49 19.82 5.87 2.32
N GLU A 50 19.44 6.00 3.59
CA GLU A 50 19.72 5.03 4.66
C GLU A 50 18.57 4.01 4.81
N GLY A 51 17.49 4.18 4.06
CA GLY A 51 16.30 3.33 4.15
C GLY A 51 15.37 3.70 5.30
N ASN A 52 15.52 4.90 5.88
CA ASN A 52 14.56 5.42 6.86
C ASN A 52 13.27 5.83 6.15
N VAL A 53 12.13 5.46 6.75
CA VAL A 53 10.81 5.71 6.16
C VAL A 53 10.14 6.89 6.86
N PHE A 54 9.56 7.77 6.05
CA PHE A 54 8.77 8.92 6.46
C PHE A 54 7.42 8.85 5.74
N ILE A 55 6.33 9.15 6.45
CA ILE A 55 4.99 9.20 5.86
C ILE A 55 4.38 10.59 6.01
N MET A 56 3.45 10.95 5.15
CA MET A 56 2.68 12.18 5.26
C MET A 56 1.20 11.86 5.18
N PHE A 57 0.45 12.29 6.18
CA PHE A 57 -1.00 12.11 6.26
C PHE A 57 -1.74 13.12 5.39
N GLN A 58 -2.93 12.75 4.91
CA GLN A 58 -3.89 13.71 4.36
C GLN A 58 -4.18 14.82 5.37
N THR A 59 -4.49 16.02 4.87
CA THR A 59 -4.64 17.21 5.71
C THR A 59 -5.75 17.09 6.75
N ASP A 60 -6.74 16.21 6.52
CA ASP A 60 -7.85 15.89 7.43
C ASP A 60 -7.61 14.63 8.27
N LYS A 61 -6.40 14.05 8.23
CA LYS A 61 -5.99 12.82 8.95
C LYS A 61 -4.80 13.05 9.88
N THR A 62 -4.46 14.29 10.18
CA THR A 62 -3.29 14.64 10.99
C THR A 62 -3.35 14.10 12.42
N ASP A 63 -4.56 13.91 12.96
CA ASP A 63 -4.82 13.39 14.31
C ASP A 63 -4.88 11.85 14.39
N THR A 64 -4.62 11.14 13.28
CA THR A 64 -4.63 9.68 13.25
C THR A 64 -3.60 9.09 14.22
N GLN A 65 -4.05 8.23 15.14
CA GLN A 65 -3.15 7.43 15.96
C GLN A 65 -2.50 6.35 15.10
N LEU A 66 -1.17 6.33 15.12
CA LEU A 66 -0.38 5.41 14.31
C LEU A 66 0.17 4.28 15.19
N VAL A 67 -0.07 3.05 14.76
CA VAL A 67 0.55 1.85 15.32
C VAL A 67 1.41 1.18 14.25
N LEU A 68 2.68 0.93 14.55
CA LEU A 68 3.59 0.23 13.66
C LEU A 68 3.85 -1.20 14.15
N ARG A 69 3.89 -2.12 13.19
CA ARG A 69 4.27 -3.52 13.39
C ARG A 69 5.29 -3.93 12.35
N ILE A 70 6.24 -4.78 12.74
CA ILE A 70 7.36 -5.18 11.88
C ILE A 70 7.55 -6.69 11.86
N SER A 71 7.95 -7.23 10.72
CA SER A 71 8.23 -8.67 10.57
C SER A 71 9.34 -8.93 9.53
N MET A 72 9.94 -10.13 9.58
CA MET A 72 10.94 -10.56 8.58
C MET A 72 10.31 -11.16 7.32
N MET A 73 9.08 -11.66 7.43
CA MET A 73 8.37 -12.37 6.38
C MET A 73 6.91 -11.92 6.36
N LYS A 74 6.31 -11.85 5.18
CA LYS A 74 4.91 -11.49 5.01
C LYS A 74 4.00 -12.44 5.80
N GLY A 75 3.15 -11.89 6.67
CA GLY A 75 2.19 -12.67 7.47
C GLY A 75 2.82 -13.51 8.58
N ALA A 76 4.11 -13.34 8.87
CA ALA A 76 4.74 -13.99 10.02
C ALA A 76 4.44 -13.23 11.32
N GLN A 77 4.88 -13.80 12.45
CA GLN A 77 4.80 -13.15 13.75
C GLN A 77 5.53 -11.80 13.76
N TYR A 78 4.95 -10.84 14.47
CA TYR A 78 5.56 -9.53 14.66
C TYR A 78 6.77 -9.62 15.59
N ARG A 79 7.74 -8.74 15.36
CA ARG A 79 8.93 -8.61 16.20
C ARG A 79 8.72 -7.54 17.25
N ASP A 80 9.39 -7.73 18.38
CA ASP A 80 9.43 -6.70 19.41
C ASP A 80 10.22 -5.48 18.94
N TRP A 81 9.72 -4.31 19.32
CA TRP A 81 10.45 -3.06 19.23
C TRP A 81 11.44 -2.93 20.39
N TYR A 82 12.42 -2.02 20.27
CA TYR A 82 13.41 -1.76 21.32
C TYR A 82 12.80 -1.26 22.64
N ILE A 83 11.58 -0.71 22.58
CA ILE A 83 10.78 -0.28 23.74
C ILE A 83 10.03 -1.43 24.42
N GLY A 84 10.10 -2.65 23.87
CA GLY A 84 9.33 -3.81 24.30
C GLY A 84 7.96 -3.90 23.60
N GLY A 85 7.51 -5.13 23.34
CA GLY A 85 6.24 -5.43 22.69
C GLY A 85 6.25 -5.25 21.17
N THR A 86 5.24 -5.81 20.50
CA THR A 86 5.15 -5.86 19.03
C THR A 86 4.54 -4.62 18.39
N ASP A 87 3.84 -3.81 19.18
CA ASP A 87 3.16 -2.60 18.72
C ASP A 87 3.96 -1.37 19.14
N PHE A 88 4.48 -0.64 18.15
CA PHE A 88 5.01 0.69 18.38
C PHE A 88 3.88 1.68 18.16
N VAL A 89 3.29 2.15 19.26
CA VAL A 89 2.29 3.21 19.21
C VAL A 89 3.04 4.53 19.20
N SER A 90 3.04 5.20 18.04
CA SER A 90 3.45 6.60 18.01
C SER A 90 2.47 7.34 18.92
N GLN A 91 2.99 8.06 19.92
CA GLN A 91 2.15 8.94 20.75
C GLN A 91 1.28 9.75 19.79
N ALA A 92 -0.03 9.83 20.08
CA ALA A 92 -0.93 10.66 19.29
C ALA A 92 -0.40 12.09 19.40
N ASN A 93 0.43 12.49 18.43
CA ASN A 93 0.93 13.84 18.32
C ASN A 93 -0.32 14.69 18.14
N THR A 94 -0.67 15.42 19.18
CA THR A 94 -1.76 16.39 19.29
C THR A 94 -1.68 17.36 18.12
N GLY A 95 -2.36 17.05 17.01
CA GLY A 95 -2.31 17.86 15.78
C GLY A 95 -0.93 17.88 15.13
N ARG A 96 -0.53 16.80 14.45
CA ARG A 96 0.56 16.91 13.46
C ARG A 96 0.24 18.05 12.50
N ALA A 97 1.22 18.88 12.16
CA ALA A 97 0.99 19.92 11.16
C ALA A 97 0.65 19.27 9.81
N ALA A 98 -0.35 19.80 9.12
CA ALA A 98 -0.69 19.39 7.77
C ALA A 98 0.50 19.59 6.81
N ASN A 99 0.65 18.70 5.83
CA ASN A 99 1.72 18.73 4.83
C ASN A 99 3.15 18.60 5.42
N VAL A 100 3.29 17.89 6.54
CA VAL A 100 4.56 17.61 7.19
C VAL A 100 4.81 16.10 7.26
N TRP A 101 6.05 15.71 6.98
CA TRP A 101 6.52 14.33 7.12
C TRP A 101 6.62 13.94 8.60
N THR A 102 6.26 12.70 8.94
CA THR A 102 6.43 12.15 10.29
C THR A 102 7.90 12.03 10.68
N ASP A 103 8.16 11.75 11.95
CA ASP A 103 9.47 11.27 12.39
C ASP A 103 9.89 10.01 11.63
N ARG A 104 11.22 9.78 11.59
CA ARG A 104 11.81 8.66 10.88
C ARG A 104 11.44 7.32 11.51
N VAL A 105 11.09 6.34 10.69
CA VAL A 105 10.97 4.93 11.07
C VAL A 105 12.20 4.20 10.55
N GLN A 106 12.99 3.68 11.48
CA GLN A 106 14.20 2.91 11.18
C GLN A 106 14.02 1.48 11.69
N THR A 107 14.25 0.49 10.82
CA THR A 107 14.18 -0.92 11.20
C THR A 107 14.99 -1.82 10.27
N VAL A 108 15.53 -2.90 10.85
CA VAL A 108 16.19 -3.97 10.09
C VAL A 108 15.19 -4.97 9.50
N SER A 109 13.91 -4.90 9.89
CA SER A 109 12.86 -5.78 9.38
C SER A 109 12.63 -5.58 7.88
N ASN A 110 12.09 -6.63 7.24
CA ASN A 110 11.78 -6.61 5.81
C ASN A 110 10.39 -6.05 5.52
N TYR A 111 9.49 -6.12 6.50
CA TYR A 111 8.12 -5.65 6.37
C TYR A 111 7.80 -4.65 7.47
N ILE A 112 7.11 -3.59 7.10
CA ILE A 112 6.62 -2.55 8.02
C ILE A 112 5.14 -2.34 7.71
N GLU A 113 4.30 -2.50 8.72
CA GLU A 113 2.88 -2.29 8.64
C GLU A 113 2.48 -1.09 9.49
N TYR A 114 1.68 -0.20 8.91
CA TYR A 114 1.14 0.99 9.55
C TYR A 114 -0.37 0.83 9.70
N TRP A 115 -0.83 0.95 10.93
CA TRP A 115 -2.20 0.70 11.34
C TRP A 115 -2.80 1.95 11.98
N ALA A 116 -4.08 2.18 11.72
CA ALA A 116 -4.91 3.21 12.33
C ALA A 116 -6.31 2.65 12.55
N ASP A 117 -6.88 2.84 13.74
CA ASP A 117 -8.24 2.36 14.09
C ASP A 117 -8.48 0.88 13.75
N GLY A 118 -7.46 0.04 13.92
CA GLY A 118 -7.51 -1.39 13.60
C GLY A 118 -7.42 -1.72 12.10
N LYS A 119 -7.29 -0.74 11.21
CA LYS A 119 -7.15 -0.92 9.75
C LYS A 119 -5.68 -0.77 9.33
N LEU A 120 -5.20 -1.71 8.51
CA LEU A 120 -3.93 -1.61 7.80
C LEU A 120 -4.07 -0.62 6.64
N PHE A 121 -3.31 0.47 6.65
CA PHE A 121 -3.38 1.50 5.61
C PHE A 121 -2.10 1.62 4.78
N LEU A 122 -0.96 1.14 5.30
CA LEU A 122 0.28 1.05 4.55
C LEU A 122 1.03 -0.22 4.95
N HIS A 123 1.47 -0.98 3.96
CA HIS A 123 2.31 -2.16 4.15
C HIS A 123 3.48 -2.07 3.18
N LEU A 124 4.67 -1.85 3.73
CA LEU A 124 5.91 -1.75 2.98
C LEU A 124 6.66 -3.08 3.04
N LYS A 125 7.16 -3.52 1.88
CA LYS A 125 8.08 -4.64 1.71
C LYS A 125 9.42 -4.10 1.24
N LYS A 126 10.49 -4.40 1.97
CA LYS A 126 11.86 -4.11 1.56
C LYS A 126 12.20 -4.95 0.31
N ILE A 127 12.64 -4.29 -0.74
CA ILE A 127 13.02 -4.89 -2.03
C ILE A 127 14.51 -4.75 -2.34
N LYS A 128 15.22 -3.88 -1.60
CA LYS A 128 16.67 -3.67 -1.69
C LYS A 128 17.22 -3.44 -0.28
N GLY A 129 18.42 -3.94 -0.01
CA GLY A 129 19.11 -3.83 1.28
C GLY A 129 20.61 -3.80 1.08
#